data_AF-A0A920K6B7-F1
#
_entry.id   AF-A0A920K6B7-F1
#
_cell.length_a   1.000
_cell.length_b   1.000
_cell.length_c   1.000
_cell.angle_alpha   90.00
_cell.angle_beta   90.00
_cell.angle_gamma   90.00
#
_symmetry.space_group_name_H-M   'P 1'
#
loop_
_entity.id
_entity.type
_entity.pdbx_description
1 polymer ?
#
loop_
_entity_poly.entity_id
_entity_poly.type
_entity_poly.pdbx_seq_one_letter_code
_entity_poly.pdbx_strand_id
1 'polypeptide(L)'
;MVPNSGDPGGGPFWVEDEMGVHLQIVERAQVDLRQPSQAVHFQQGTHFNPVELVCSLVDFEGNPFDLRAFVDPSTYFIVAKTLNGKPIKSMEHPGLWNGSMAFWNTLFVSIPSSMFTLSKKSLICCKYTSKLILLSLSPSQRGA
;
A
#
# COMPACT_ATOMS: atom_id res chain seq x y z
N MET A 1 4.71 5.19 8.22
CA MET A 1 4.62 6.38 7.34
C MET A 1 5.58 7.43 7.84
N VAL A 2 6.26 8.13 6.93
CA VAL A 2 7.28 9.14 7.26
C VAL A 2 6.82 10.49 6.68
N PRO A 3 7.06 11.63 7.36
CA PRO A 3 6.75 12.94 6.80
C PRO A 3 7.37 13.12 5.41
N ASN A 4 6.57 13.65 4.48
CA ASN A 4 6.97 13.84 3.09
C ASN A 4 7.87 15.08 2.96
N SER A 5 9.12 14.88 2.50
CA SER A 5 10.09 15.95 2.21
C SER A 5 10.20 16.29 0.72
N GLY A 6 9.24 15.85 -0.10
CA GLY A 6 9.28 15.94 -1.57
C GLY A 6 9.79 14.66 -2.23
N ASP A 7 9.82 13.55 -1.49
CA ASP A 7 10.30 12.27 -1.97
C ASP A 7 9.36 11.66 -3.02
N PRO A 8 9.89 11.04 -4.09
CA PRO A 8 9.07 10.38 -5.09
C PRO A 8 8.46 9.09 -4.49
N GLY A 9 7.15 8.93 -4.59
CA GLY A 9 6.48 7.71 -4.18
C GLY A 9 5.00 7.90 -3.86
N GLY A 10 4.36 6.82 -3.43
CA GLY A 10 3.01 6.83 -2.88
C GLY A 10 2.93 7.21 -1.41
N GLY A 11 1.70 7.45 -0.97
CA GLY A 11 1.38 7.86 0.40
C GLY A 11 0.06 7.24 0.88
N PRO A 12 -0.31 7.50 2.13
CA PRO A 12 -1.58 7.03 2.68
C PRO A 12 -2.70 7.98 2.24
N PHE A 13 -3.74 7.45 1.61
CA PHE A 13 -4.90 8.22 1.18
C PHE A 13 -6.21 7.52 1.54
N TRP A 14 -7.26 8.30 1.67
CA TRP A 14 -8.62 7.80 1.61
C TRP A 14 -8.99 7.58 0.14
N VAL A 15 -9.43 6.38 -0.18
CA VAL A 15 -9.90 5.99 -1.50
C VAL A 15 -11.39 5.68 -1.39
N GLU A 16 -12.14 6.12 -2.39
CA GLU A 16 -13.56 5.81 -2.54
C GLU A 16 -13.74 5.00 -3.83
N ASP A 17 -14.31 3.81 -3.69
CA ASP A 17 -14.66 2.92 -4.81
C ASP A 17 -16.01 2.23 -4.55
N GLU A 18 -16.33 1.19 -5.33
CA GLU A 18 -17.56 0.41 -5.20
C GLU A 18 -17.76 -0.22 -3.80
N MET A 19 -16.69 -0.28 -2.99
CA MET A 19 -16.69 -0.84 -1.65
C MET A 19 -16.79 0.22 -0.55
N GLY A 20 -16.82 1.50 -0.94
CA GLY A 20 -16.92 2.65 -0.05
C GLY A 20 -15.56 3.25 0.31
N VAL A 21 -15.58 4.15 1.30
CA VAL A 21 -14.40 4.92 1.69
C VAL A 21 -13.50 4.12 2.63
N HIS A 22 -12.23 3.92 2.25
CA HIS A 22 -11.26 3.20 3.06
C HIS A 22 -9.83 3.71 2.87
N LEU A 23 -8.93 3.34 3.79
CA LEU A 23 -7.53 3.75 3.79
C LEU A 23 -6.69 2.82 2.91
N GLN A 24 -5.90 3.39 2.00
CA GLN A 24 -4.97 2.66 1.13
C GLN A 24 -3.65 3.41 0.94
N ILE A 25 -2.61 2.69 0.52
CA ILE A 25 -1.40 3.30 -0.05
C ILE A 25 -1.66 3.54 -1.53
N VAL A 26 -1.66 4.79 -1.95
CA VAL A 26 -1.85 5.17 -3.37
C VAL A 26 -0.52 5.61 -3.94
N GLU A 27 -0.06 4.91 -4.97
CA GLU A 27 1.15 5.24 -5.72
C GLU A 27 0.86 6.32 -6.76
N ARG A 28 1.87 7.12 -7.08
CA ARG A 28 1.82 8.17 -8.12
C ARG A 28 1.26 7.68 -9.46
N ALA A 29 1.49 6.41 -9.80
CA ALA A 29 1.04 5.77 -11.04
C ALA A 29 -0.46 5.46 -11.07
N GLN A 30 -1.13 5.42 -9.92
CA GLN A 30 -2.58 5.20 -9.80
C GLN A 30 -3.38 6.50 -9.86
N VAL A 31 -2.72 7.66 -9.79
CA VAL A 31 -3.38 8.97 -9.73
C VAL A 31 -3.40 9.62 -11.11
N ASP A 32 -4.59 10.00 -11.59
CA ASP A 32 -4.72 10.80 -12.81
C ASP A 32 -4.46 12.27 -12.49
N LEU A 33 -3.21 12.72 -12.66
CA LEU A 33 -2.85 14.13 -12.44
C LEU A 33 -3.48 15.10 -13.46
N ARG A 34 -4.12 14.60 -14.52
CA ARG A 34 -4.89 15.47 -15.42
C ARG A 34 -6.21 15.87 -14.79
N GLN A 35 -6.68 15.12 -13.79
CA GLN A 35 -7.85 15.47 -12.99
C GLN A 35 -7.42 16.39 -11.84
N PRO A 36 -7.87 17.67 -11.81
CA PRO A 36 -7.37 18.65 -10.83
C PRO A 36 -7.62 18.26 -9.37
N SER A 37 -8.75 17.64 -9.06
CA SER A 37 -9.09 17.20 -7.70
C SER A 37 -8.08 16.17 -7.18
N GLN A 38 -7.84 15.10 -7.95
CA GLN A 38 -6.85 14.07 -7.61
C GLN A 38 -5.44 14.64 -7.51
N ALA A 39 -5.06 15.54 -8.43
CA ALA A 39 -3.74 16.17 -8.40
C ALA A 39 -3.52 16.98 -7.11
N VAL A 40 -4.52 17.75 -6.67
CA VAL A 40 -4.47 18.54 -5.44
C VAL A 40 -4.35 17.63 -4.22
N HIS A 41 -5.20 16.60 -4.11
CA HIS A 41 -5.14 15.67 -2.98
C HIS A 41 -3.78 14.98 -2.89
N PHE A 42 -3.25 14.50 -4.01
CA PHE A 42 -1.95 13.85 -4.04
C PHE A 42 -0.81 14.79 -3.62
N GLN A 43 -0.82 16.04 -4.11
CA GLN A 43 0.20 17.04 -3.74
C GLN A 43 0.12 17.46 -2.26
N GLN A 44 -1.06 17.43 -1.65
CA GLN A 44 -1.27 17.74 -0.24
C GLN A 44 -0.91 16.58 0.69
N GLY A 45 -0.49 15.43 0.15
CA GLY A 45 -0.03 14.27 0.91
C GLY A 45 1.13 14.63 1.85
N THR A 46 0.88 14.57 3.16
CA THR A 46 1.84 14.97 4.20
C THR A 46 2.85 13.90 4.55
N HIS A 47 2.61 12.64 4.14
CA HIS A 47 3.44 11.49 4.44
C HIS A 47 3.64 10.62 3.22
N PHE A 48 4.77 9.94 3.13
CA PHE A 48 5.04 8.93 2.12
C PHE A 48 5.17 7.53 2.75
N ASN A 49 5.01 6.50 1.92
CA ASN A 49 5.19 5.11 2.32
C ASN A 49 6.68 4.74 2.35
N PRO A 50 7.27 4.47 3.53
CA PRO A 50 8.66 4.00 3.62
C PRO A 50 8.82 2.54 3.15
N VAL A 51 7.72 1.85 2.79
CA VAL A 51 7.67 0.41 2.49
C VAL A 51 8.11 -0.43 3.69
N GLU A 52 7.88 0.09 4.89
CA GLU A 52 8.00 -0.64 6.15
C GLU A 52 6.63 -1.13 6.58
N LEU A 53 6.42 -2.45 6.48
CA LEU A 53 5.16 -3.12 6.75
C LEU A 53 5.35 -4.14 7.86
N VAL A 54 4.45 -4.10 8.83
CA VAL A 54 4.26 -5.18 9.81
C VAL A 54 2.96 -5.86 9.42
N CYS A 55 2.95 -7.19 9.29
CA CYS A 55 1.75 -7.95 8.96
C CYS A 55 1.63 -9.18 9.88
N SER A 56 0.42 -9.50 10.31
CA SER A 56 0.13 -10.82 10.84
C SER A 56 -0.29 -11.71 9.68
N LEU A 57 0.33 -12.88 9.54
CA LEU A 57 -0.05 -13.88 8.54
C LEU A 57 -1.05 -14.90 9.08
N VAL A 58 -1.46 -14.73 10.34
CA VAL A 58 -2.44 -15.57 11.03
C VAL A 58 -3.52 -14.72 11.68
N ASP A 59 -4.71 -15.28 11.82
CA ASP A 59 -5.84 -14.66 12.51
C ASP A 59 -5.64 -14.64 14.03
N PHE A 60 -6.65 -14.14 14.75
CA PHE A 60 -6.61 -14.04 16.21
C PHE A 60 -6.67 -15.41 16.91
N GLU A 61 -7.02 -16.48 16.20
CA GLU A 61 -7.06 -17.86 16.68
C GLU A 61 -5.78 -18.62 16.30
N GLY A 62 -4.90 -18.02 15.50
CA GLY A 62 -3.65 -18.60 15.03
C GLY A 62 -3.75 -19.34 13.70
N ASN A 63 -4.88 -19.29 13.00
CA ASN A 63 -5.02 -19.91 11.68
C ASN A 63 -4.38 -19.03 10.60
N PRO A 64 -3.66 -19.60 9.62
CA PRO A 64 -3.04 -18.83 8.54
C PRO A 64 -4.10 -18.22 7.60
N PHE A 65 -3.86 -17.00 7.15
CA PHE A 65 -4.65 -16.38 6.09
C PHE A 65 -4.26 -16.88 4.71
N ASP A 66 -5.26 -17.10 3.83
CA ASP A 66 -5.00 -17.21 2.40
C ASP A 66 -4.91 -15.82 1.78
N LEU A 67 -3.67 -15.33 1.61
CA LEU A 67 -3.41 -13.99 1.04
C LEU A 67 -4.00 -13.78 -0.35
N ARG A 68 -4.24 -14.86 -1.11
CA ARG A 68 -4.84 -14.77 -2.46
C ARG A 68 -6.29 -14.29 -2.42
N ALA A 69 -6.97 -14.48 -1.29
CA ALA A 69 -8.33 -13.99 -1.08
C ALA A 69 -8.39 -12.45 -0.95
N PHE A 70 -7.25 -11.79 -0.78
CA PHE A 70 -7.13 -10.34 -0.58
C PHE A 70 -6.45 -9.62 -1.75
N VAL A 71 -6.36 -10.31 -2.90
CA VAL A 71 -5.90 -9.72 -4.15
C VAL A 71 -7.09 -9.07 -4.84
N ASP A 72 -6.99 -7.77 -5.12
CA ASP A 72 -7.94 -7.10 -6.01
C ASP A 72 -7.54 -7.34 -7.48
N PRO A 73 -8.29 -8.17 -8.23
CA PRO A 73 -7.95 -8.50 -9.61
C PRO A 73 -8.18 -7.33 -10.59
N SER A 74 -8.91 -6.28 -10.18
CA SER A 74 -9.16 -5.10 -11.00
C SER A 74 -7.96 -4.15 -11.05
N THR A 75 -7.04 -4.29 -10.10
CA THR A 75 -5.87 -3.42 -9.96
C THR A 75 -4.66 -3.95 -10.72
N TYR A 76 -3.99 -3.06 -11.45
CA TYR A 76 -2.76 -3.34 -12.20
C TYR A 76 -2.01 -2.04 -12.55
N PHE A 77 -0.72 -2.17 -12.81
CA PHE A 77 0.13 -1.11 -13.35
C PHE A 77 0.43 -1.37 -14.82
N ILE A 78 0.36 -0.33 -15.63
CA ILE A 78 0.94 -0.36 -16.98
C ILE A 78 2.34 0.22 -16.89
N VAL A 79 3.34 -0.62 -17.08
CA VAL A 79 4.75 -0.23 -17.05
C VAL A 79 5.30 -0.19 -18.47
N ALA A 80 5.88 0.95 -18.86
CA ALA A 80 6.65 1.04 -20.07
C ALA A 80 8.06 0.47 -19.83
N LYS A 81 8.46 -0.52 -20.62
CA LYS A 81 9.78 -1.15 -20.54
C LYS A 81 10.42 -1.20 -21.92
N THR A 82 11.73 -1.39 -21.96
CA THR A 82 12.45 -1.69 -23.19
C THR A 82 12.93 -3.12 -23.13
N LEU A 83 12.48 -3.96 -24.07
CA LEU A 83 12.93 -5.35 -24.21
C LEU A 83 13.59 -5.50 -25.57
N ASN A 84 14.86 -5.92 -25.59
CA ASN A 84 15.66 -6.09 -26.81
C ASN A 84 15.64 -4.84 -27.72
N GLY A 85 15.76 -3.66 -27.12
CA GLY A 85 15.76 -2.39 -27.84
C GLY A 85 14.39 -1.93 -28.36
N LYS A 86 13.32 -2.69 -28.11
CA LYS A 86 11.95 -2.32 -28.50
C LYS A 86 11.15 -1.84 -27.29
N PRO A 87 10.41 -0.72 -27.41
CA PRO A 87 9.50 -0.29 -26.37
C PRO A 87 8.33 -1.29 -26.28
N ILE A 88 8.04 -1.73 -25.07
CA ILE A 88 6.90 -2.59 -24.75
C ILE A 88 6.11 -1.97 -23.59
N LYS A 89 4.85 -2.34 -23.48
CA LYS A 89 4.02 -2.09 -22.30
C LYS A 89 3.76 -3.43 -21.63
N SER A 90 4.06 -3.55 -20.35
CA SER A 90 3.71 -4.71 -19.54
C SER A 90 2.62 -4.33 -18.55
N MET A 91 1.67 -5.24 -18.35
CA MET A 91 0.72 -5.17 -17.25
C MET A 91 1.34 -5.91 -16.06
N GLU A 92 1.45 -5.25 -14.92
CA GLU A 92 1.94 -5.82 -13.67
C GLU A 92 0.82 -5.81 -12.65
N HIS A 93 0.53 -6.98 -12.07
CA HIS A 93 -0.33 -7.01 -10.90
C HIS A 93 0.37 -6.28 -9.74
N PRO A 94 -0.40 -5.61 -8.88
CA PRO A 94 0.16 -4.97 -7.72
C PRO A 94 0.83 -5.98 -6.78
N GLY A 95 1.91 -5.53 -6.17
CA GLY A 95 2.51 -6.20 -5.03
C GLY A 95 1.63 -6.12 -3.77
N LEU A 96 2.25 -6.46 -2.64
CA LEU A 96 1.52 -6.62 -1.39
C LEU A 96 0.71 -5.37 -1.02
N TRP A 97 1.35 -4.20 -0.98
CA TRP A 97 0.73 -2.99 -0.43
C TRP A 97 -0.10 -2.15 -1.37
N ASN A 98 -0.04 -2.43 -2.67
CA ASN A 98 -0.73 -1.65 -3.70
C ASN A 98 -1.83 -2.43 -4.42
N GLY A 99 -2.26 -3.57 -3.86
CA GLY A 99 -3.45 -4.30 -4.32
C GLY A 99 -3.59 -5.75 -3.86
N SER A 100 -2.53 -6.38 -3.34
CA SER A 100 -2.65 -7.71 -2.68
C SER A 100 -2.92 -7.63 -1.17
N MET A 101 -3.28 -6.45 -0.68
CA MET A 101 -3.80 -6.19 0.67
C MET A 101 -5.16 -5.50 0.64
N ALA A 102 -5.90 -5.67 -0.46
CA ALA A 102 -7.23 -5.12 -0.57
C ALA A 102 -8.07 -5.66 0.61
N PHE A 103 -8.82 -4.77 1.26
CA PHE A 103 -9.72 -5.08 2.38
C PHE A 103 -9.03 -5.46 3.70
N TRP A 104 -7.73 -5.21 3.84
CA TRP A 104 -7.05 -5.35 5.13
C TRP A 104 -7.45 -4.23 6.07
N ASN A 105 -7.63 -4.57 7.36
CA ASN A 105 -7.68 -3.56 8.41
C ASN A 105 -6.31 -2.89 8.50
N THR A 106 -6.22 -1.69 7.94
CA THR A 106 -4.95 -0.99 7.74
C THR A 106 -4.83 0.18 8.69
N LEU A 107 -3.73 0.23 9.43
CA LEU A 107 -3.36 1.37 10.27
C LEU A 107 -2.07 1.99 9.77
N PHE A 108 -2.11 3.30 9.52
CA PHE A 108 -0.92 4.08 9.19
C PHE A 108 -0.35 4.73 10.45
N VAL A 109 0.83 4.27 10.87
CA VAL A 109 1.57 4.86 11.99
C VAL A 109 2.60 5.84 11.45
N SER A 110 2.58 7.09 11.91
CA SER A 110 3.62 8.06 11.62
C SER A 110 4.85 7.78 12.49
N ILE A 111 6.03 7.75 11.86
CA ILE A 111 7.32 7.53 12.53
C ILE A 111 8.27 8.68 12.21
N PRO A 112 9.16 9.08 13.15
CA PRO A 112 10.24 10.02 12.88
C PRO A 112 11.09 9.64 11.66
N SER A 113 11.44 10.63 10.83
CA SER A 113 12.31 10.42 9.65
C SER A 113 13.70 9.86 9.99
N SER A 114 14.17 10.04 11.23
CA SER A 114 15.43 9.46 11.71
C SER A 114 15.41 7.93 11.81
N MET A 115 14.23 7.31 11.88
CA MET A 115 14.09 5.85 11.89
C MET A 115 14.04 5.27 10.47
N PHE A 116 13.83 6.11 9.46
CA PHE A 116 13.82 5.69 8.08
C PHE A 116 15.24 5.57 7.52
N THR A 117 15.55 4.42 6.91
CA THR A 117 16.80 4.22 6.16
C THR A 117 16.48 3.82 4.73
N LEU A 118 16.91 4.63 3.76
CA LEU A 118 16.73 4.36 2.33
C LEU A 118 17.70 3.27 1.85
N SER A 119 17.63 2.07 2.43
CA SER A 119 18.33 0.93 1.87
C SER A 119 17.40 0.28 0.86
N LYS A 120 17.86 0.05 -0.38
CA LYS A 120 17.15 -0.73 -1.42
C LYS A 120 16.88 -2.19 -1.01
N LYS A 121 17.05 -2.54 0.26
CA LYS A 121 16.59 -3.77 0.89
C LYS A 121 15.25 -3.43 1.51
N SER A 122 14.14 -3.73 0.81
CA SER A 122 12.84 -3.87 1.47
C SER A 122 13.03 -4.88 2.58
N LEU A 123 13.24 -4.40 3.80
CA LEU A 123 13.22 -5.23 4.98
C LEU A 123 11.73 -5.47 5.24
N ILE A 124 11.17 -6.50 4.60
CA ILE A 124 9.96 -7.14 5.11
C ILE A 124 10.41 -7.82 6.41
N CYS A 125 10.50 -7.01 7.46
CA CYS A 125 10.92 -7.48 8.76
C CYS A 125 9.66 -7.90 9.49
N CYS A 126 9.34 -9.19 9.41
CA CYS A 126 8.55 -9.87 10.44
C CYS A 126 9.40 -9.91 11.73
N LYS A 127 9.67 -8.75 12.33
CA LYS A 127 10.42 -8.65 13.58
C LYS A 127 9.45 -8.90 14.73
N TYR A 128 9.57 -10.10 15.30
CA TYR A 128 9.15 -10.42 16.66
C TYR A 128 9.92 -9.55 17.65
N THR A 129 9.59 -8.27 17.77
CA THR A 129 10.12 -7.44 18.86
C THR A 129 9.02 -6.53 19.37
N SER A 130 8.77 -6.67 20.67
CA SER A 130 7.78 -6.02 21.51
C SER A 130 7.70 -4.50 21.32
N LYS A 131 6.91 -4.04 20.35
CA LYS A 131 6.16 -2.78 20.31
C LYS A 131 5.26 -2.85 19.09
N LEU A 132 4.06 -3.34 19.37
CA LEU A 132 3.10 -3.94 18.47
C LEU A 132 2.03 -2.90 18.12
N ILE A 133 1.88 -2.52 16.85
CA ILE A 133 0.59 -2.06 16.31
C ILE A 133 0.44 -2.62 14.89
N LEU A 134 -0.29 -3.73 14.80
CA LEU A 134 -1.12 -4.06 13.66
C LEU A 134 -2.37 -4.74 14.22
N LEU A 135 -3.53 -4.10 14.08
CA LEU A 135 -4.79 -4.66 14.55
C LEU A 135 -5.31 -5.63 13.48
N SER A 136 -5.41 -6.90 13.91
CA SER A 136 -6.26 -7.98 13.40
C SER A 136 -6.88 -7.78 12.02
N LEU A 137 -6.53 -8.66 11.09
CA LEU A 137 -7.34 -8.97 9.92
C LEU A 137 -8.65 -9.63 10.40
N SER A 138 -9.61 -8.84 10.88
CA SER A 138 -11.00 -9.27 10.88
C SER A 138 -11.58 -8.90 9.52
N PRO A 139 -12.23 -9.81 8.79
CA PRO A 139 -13.06 -9.42 7.67
C PRO A 139 -14.00 -8.32 8.16
N SER A 140 -14.17 -7.27 7.35
CA SER A 140 -15.37 -6.42 7.48
C SER A 140 -16.57 -7.36 7.49
N GLN A 141 -17.21 -7.52 8.65
CA GLN A 141 -18.44 -8.26 8.77
C GLN A 141 -19.47 -7.51 7.93
N ARG A 142 -19.75 -8.00 6.72
CA ARG A 142 -20.97 -7.60 6.04
C ARG A 142 -22.13 -8.26 6.76
N GLY A 143 -23.02 -7.42 7.29
CA GLY A 143 -24.41 -7.76 7.48
C GLY A 143 -25.03 -8.17 6.14
N ALA A 144 -26.05 -9.02 6.26
CA ALA A 144 -26.85 -9.64 5.20
C ALA A 144 -27.33 -8.67 4.10
#